data_AF-W2ET42-F1
#
_entry.id   AF-W2ET42-F1
#
_cell.length_a   1.000
_cell.length_b   1.000
_cell.length_c   1.000
_cell.angle_alpha   90.00
_cell.angle_beta   90.00
_cell.angle_gamma   90.00
#
_symmetry.space_group_name_H-M   'P 1'
#
loop_
_entity.id
_entity.type
_entity.pdbx_description
1 polymer ?
#
loop_
_entity_poly.entity_id
_entity_poly.type
_entity_poly.pdbx_seq_one_letter_code
_entity_poly.pdbx_strand_id
1 'polypeptide(L)'
;MSPRWYDGEHLLALDTGGGPLARLWSTALNGLVDIGYVRATGDSVEINLPRTATRAEKTFEWRIPEWNGEPLSNAIERNRARTYFQAYAAACALHFAEQALAEVRQGHTRTWSPFTVPDEAIGCGFTEAVRGVLSHHMVIRNGKIANYHPYPPTPWNASVRDVHGTPGPYEDAVQNTPIFEENPPESFKGIDIMRTVRSFDPCLPCGVHMYLGPGRELRVVHSPHAFGGTGG
;
A
#
# COMPACT_ATOMS: atom_id res chain seq x y z
N MET A 1 14.95 10.10 1.75
CA MET A 1 14.81 9.41 3.06
C MET A 1 14.89 7.92 2.81
N SER A 2 15.22 7.13 3.84
CA SER A 2 15.33 5.67 3.73
C SER A 2 14.60 5.00 4.89
N PRO A 3 13.26 4.83 4.79
CA PRO A 3 12.49 4.10 5.80
C PRO A 3 13.04 2.68 5.95
N ARG A 4 13.17 2.24 7.20
CA ARG A 4 13.63 0.90 7.58
C ARG A 4 12.77 0.40 8.72
N TRP A 5 12.64 -0.92 8.81
CA TRP A 5 11.95 -1.57 9.92
C TRP A 5 12.96 -2.30 10.80
N TYR A 6 12.95 -1.99 12.10
CA TYR A 6 13.87 -2.60 13.04
C TYR A 6 13.30 -3.93 13.54
N ASP A 7 14.04 -5.01 13.34
CA ASP A 7 13.62 -6.37 13.73
C ASP A 7 14.13 -6.80 15.12
N GLY A 8 14.83 -5.91 15.83
CA GLY A 8 15.51 -6.21 17.09
C GLY A 8 17.03 -6.31 16.96
N GLU A 9 17.56 -6.42 15.75
CA GLU A 9 19.00 -6.51 15.48
C GLU A 9 19.43 -5.59 14.33
N HIS A 10 18.66 -5.56 13.25
CA HIS A 10 18.98 -4.91 11.99
C HIS A 10 17.88 -3.94 11.52
N LEU A 11 18.28 -2.96 10.71
CA LEU A 11 17.38 -2.06 10.01
C LEU A 11 17.04 -2.65 8.63
N LEU A 12 15.92 -3.35 8.54
CA LEU A 12 15.49 -4.05 7.34
C LEU A 12 14.91 -3.07 6.30
N ALA A 13 15.35 -3.23 5.04
CA ALA A 13 14.79 -2.53 3.89
C ALA A 13 13.55 -3.26 3.36
N LEU A 14 12.45 -3.23 4.10
CA LEU A 14 11.21 -3.89 3.70
C LEU A 14 10.63 -3.27 2.42
N ASP A 15 10.08 -4.12 1.56
CA ASP A 15 9.30 -3.73 0.39
C ASP A 15 7.83 -4.13 0.54
N THR A 16 6.95 -3.42 -0.15
CA THR A 16 5.50 -3.66 -0.03
C THR A 16 4.97 -4.69 -1.03
N GLY A 17 5.81 -5.28 -1.86
CA GLY A 17 5.41 -6.15 -2.97
C GLY A 17 4.57 -5.42 -4.02
N GLY A 18 4.69 -4.08 -4.08
CA GLY A 18 3.80 -3.22 -4.85
C GLY A 18 2.38 -3.13 -4.32
N GLY A 19 2.16 -3.57 -3.07
CA GLY A 19 0.93 -3.57 -2.29
C GLY A 19 0.26 -4.95 -2.21
N PRO A 20 -0.28 -5.47 -3.32
CA PRO A 20 -0.99 -6.75 -3.35
C PRO A 20 -0.20 -7.94 -2.83
N LEU A 21 1.08 -8.09 -3.22
CA LEU A 21 1.87 -9.27 -2.85
C LEU A 21 2.06 -9.35 -1.33
N ALA A 22 2.51 -8.28 -0.68
CA ALA A 22 2.70 -8.28 0.78
C ALA A 22 1.40 -8.52 1.56
N ARG A 23 0.28 -7.93 1.10
CA ARG A 23 -1.04 -8.13 1.70
C ARG A 23 -1.50 -9.57 1.62
N LEU A 24 -1.48 -10.15 0.42
CA LEU A 24 -1.90 -11.54 0.22
C LEU A 24 -1.02 -12.51 1.01
N TRP A 25 0.29 -12.25 1.06
CA TRP A 25 1.25 -13.07 1.82
C TRP A 25 0.96 -13.05 3.32
N SER A 26 0.80 -11.85 3.89
CA SER A 26 0.50 -11.69 5.31
C SER A 26 -0.85 -12.29 5.67
N THR A 27 -1.88 -12.03 4.87
CA THR A 27 -3.23 -12.60 5.06
C THR A 27 -3.20 -14.12 4.99
N ALA A 28 -2.53 -14.71 3.99
CA ALA A 28 -2.44 -16.16 3.83
C ALA A 28 -1.88 -16.83 5.08
N LEU A 29 -0.73 -16.34 5.57
CA LEU A 29 0.00 -16.94 6.68
C LEU A 29 -0.66 -16.72 8.04
N ASN A 30 -1.30 -15.57 8.26
CA ASN A 30 -1.83 -15.25 9.59
C ASN A 30 -3.12 -16.04 9.93
N GLY A 31 -3.86 -16.50 8.93
CA GLY A 31 -5.07 -17.31 9.12
C GLY A 31 -6.23 -16.59 9.83
N LEU A 32 -6.19 -15.25 9.95
CA LEU A 32 -7.14 -14.46 10.74
C LEU A 32 -8.37 -14.00 9.95
N VAL A 33 -8.36 -14.14 8.62
CA VAL A 33 -9.43 -13.62 7.75
C VAL A 33 -10.30 -14.75 7.26
N ASP A 34 -11.58 -14.72 7.66
CA ASP A 34 -12.66 -15.47 7.02
C ASP A 34 -13.94 -14.63 7.03
N ILE A 35 -14.36 -14.20 5.84
CA ILE A 35 -15.60 -13.42 5.64
C ILE A 35 -16.54 -14.14 4.64
N GLY A 36 -16.34 -15.45 4.44
CA GLY A 36 -17.04 -16.27 3.44
C GLY A 36 -16.61 -16.02 1.99
N TYR A 37 -16.52 -14.76 1.57
CA TYR A 37 -16.05 -14.37 0.24
C TYR A 37 -14.52 -14.43 0.10
N VAL A 38 -13.81 -14.24 1.21
CA VAL A 38 -12.35 -14.32 1.28
C VAL A 38 -11.99 -15.11 2.52
N ARG A 39 -11.05 -16.05 2.37
CA ARG A 39 -10.58 -16.91 3.45
C ARG A 39 -9.07 -17.13 3.37
N ALA A 40 -8.39 -16.91 4.48
CA ALA A 40 -7.00 -17.30 4.67
C ALA A 40 -6.92 -18.78 5.07
N THR A 41 -6.04 -19.55 4.43
CA THR A 41 -5.93 -21.01 4.67
C THR A 41 -4.73 -21.40 5.53
N GLY A 42 -3.79 -20.47 5.78
CA GLY A 42 -2.49 -20.71 6.39
C GLY A 42 -1.34 -20.76 5.37
N ASP A 43 -1.64 -21.01 4.09
CA ASP A 43 -0.67 -21.11 2.98
C ASP A 43 -1.15 -20.45 1.68
N SER A 44 -2.40 -20.01 1.65
CA SER A 44 -3.06 -19.40 0.50
C SER A 44 -4.19 -18.46 0.93
N VAL A 45 -4.76 -17.75 -0.05
CA VAL A 45 -5.99 -16.97 0.11
C VAL A 45 -7.00 -17.45 -0.93
N GLU A 46 -8.12 -17.97 -0.45
CA GLU A 46 -9.28 -18.29 -1.27
C GLU A 46 -10.16 -17.05 -1.46
N ILE A 47 -10.59 -16.82 -2.69
CA ILE A 47 -11.41 -15.68 -3.11
C ILE A 47 -12.60 -16.22 -3.89
N ASN A 48 -13.78 -16.18 -3.29
CA ASN A 48 -15.03 -16.68 -3.86
C ASN A 48 -15.80 -15.54 -4.50
N LEU A 49 -15.97 -15.59 -5.83
CA LEU A 49 -16.85 -14.68 -6.56
C LEU A 49 -18.16 -15.39 -6.91
N PRO A 50 -19.32 -14.81 -6.55
CA PRO A 50 -20.61 -15.44 -6.80
C PRO A 50 -20.93 -15.48 -8.30
N ARG A 51 -21.92 -16.31 -8.65
CA ARG A 51 -22.47 -16.39 -10.00
C ARG A 51 -22.90 -14.99 -10.48
N THR A 52 -22.56 -14.66 -11.72
CA THR A 52 -23.03 -13.44 -12.41
C THR A 52 -24.03 -13.81 -13.51
N ALA A 53 -24.57 -12.80 -14.21
CA ALA A 53 -25.55 -13.02 -15.27
C ALA A 53 -25.06 -13.98 -16.37
N THR A 54 -23.76 -13.98 -16.66
CA THR A 54 -23.16 -14.74 -17.79
C THR A 54 -22.09 -15.75 -17.37
N ARG A 55 -21.72 -15.82 -16.08
CA ARG A 55 -20.68 -16.73 -15.58
C ARG A 55 -21.15 -17.44 -14.33
N ALA A 56 -20.83 -18.73 -14.22
CA ALA A 56 -20.96 -19.48 -12.97
C ALA A 56 -20.10 -18.85 -11.87
N GLU A 57 -20.39 -19.20 -10.61
CA GLU A 57 -19.51 -18.85 -9.49
C GLU A 57 -18.09 -19.37 -9.72
N LYS A 58 -17.11 -18.66 -9.14
CA LYS A 58 -15.71 -18.98 -9.34
C LYS A 58 -14.90 -18.70 -8.10
N THR A 59 -14.14 -19.69 -7.67
CA THR A 59 -13.08 -19.54 -6.67
C THR A 59 -11.73 -19.31 -7.36
N PHE A 60 -11.03 -18.28 -6.91
CA PHE A 60 -9.61 -18.07 -7.19
C PHE A 60 -8.84 -18.31 -5.91
N GLU A 61 -7.82 -19.16 -5.97
CA GLU A 61 -6.92 -19.37 -4.86
C GLU A 61 -5.57 -18.75 -5.21
N TRP A 62 -5.16 -17.74 -4.46
CA TRP A 62 -3.81 -17.21 -4.53
C TRP A 62 -2.94 -18.02 -3.58
N ARG A 63 -1.99 -18.78 -4.10
CA ARG A 63 -1.02 -19.53 -3.31
C ARG A 63 0.25 -18.71 -3.13
N ILE A 64 0.87 -18.85 -1.96
CA ILE A 64 2.17 -18.23 -1.70
C ILE A 64 3.15 -18.69 -2.79
N PRO A 65 3.79 -17.76 -3.51
CA PRO A 65 4.69 -18.11 -4.60
C PRO A 65 5.99 -18.69 -4.05
N GLU A 66 6.41 -19.81 -4.62
CA GLU A 66 7.63 -20.52 -4.27
C GLU A 66 8.43 -20.89 -5.51
N TRP A 67 9.74 -21.00 -5.37
CA TRP A 67 10.65 -21.52 -6.37
C TRP A 67 11.70 -22.41 -5.69
N ASN A 68 11.78 -23.67 -6.12
CA ASN A 68 12.67 -24.67 -5.51
C ASN A 68 12.50 -24.84 -3.98
N GLY A 69 11.26 -24.71 -3.48
CA GLY A 69 10.95 -24.85 -2.06
C GLY A 69 11.22 -23.59 -1.21
N GLU A 70 11.63 -22.50 -1.84
CA GLU A 70 11.87 -21.22 -1.16
C GLU A 70 10.84 -20.16 -1.58
N PRO A 71 10.43 -19.26 -0.66
CA PRO A 71 9.62 -18.08 -0.97
C PRO A 71 10.14 -17.29 -2.18
N LEU A 72 9.26 -17.00 -3.14
CA LEU A 72 9.60 -16.26 -4.35
C LEU A 72 8.95 -14.87 -4.39
N SER A 73 9.76 -13.82 -4.28
CA SER A 73 9.33 -12.42 -4.50
C SER A 73 10.00 -11.83 -5.74
N ASN A 74 9.35 -11.96 -6.91
CA ASN A 74 9.86 -11.40 -8.17
C ASN A 74 8.85 -10.46 -8.86
N ALA A 75 9.26 -9.86 -9.98
CA ALA A 75 8.43 -8.91 -10.72
C ALA A 75 7.11 -9.51 -11.26
N ILE A 76 7.13 -10.79 -11.66
CA ILE A 76 5.95 -11.49 -12.18
C ILE A 76 4.97 -11.79 -11.05
N GLU A 77 5.44 -12.26 -9.90
CA GLU A 77 4.58 -12.58 -8.76
C GLU A 77 3.96 -11.32 -8.14
N ARG A 78 4.67 -10.18 -8.14
CA ARG A 78 4.05 -8.88 -7.79
C ARG A 78 2.90 -8.51 -8.73
N ASN A 79 3.07 -8.73 -10.03
CA ASN A 79 2.03 -8.46 -11.03
C ASN A 79 0.86 -9.46 -10.93
N ARG A 80 1.16 -10.75 -10.72
CA ARG A 80 0.14 -11.80 -10.50
C ARG A 80 -0.70 -11.45 -9.27
N ALA A 81 -0.06 -11.19 -8.13
CA ALA A 81 -0.72 -10.81 -6.90
C ALA A 81 -1.65 -9.60 -7.10
N ARG A 82 -1.25 -8.61 -7.91
CA ARG A 82 -2.08 -7.44 -8.23
C ARG A 82 -3.39 -7.82 -8.92
N THR A 83 -3.37 -8.74 -9.88
CA THR A 83 -4.59 -9.21 -10.54
C THR A 83 -5.48 -10.00 -9.58
N TYR A 84 -4.90 -10.85 -8.72
CA TYR A 84 -5.68 -11.56 -7.69
C TYR A 84 -6.32 -10.60 -6.69
N PHE A 85 -5.61 -9.53 -6.33
CA PHE A 85 -6.14 -8.53 -5.39
C PHE A 85 -7.31 -7.72 -5.98
N GLN A 86 -7.45 -7.64 -7.31
CA GLN A 86 -8.66 -7.07 -7.92
C GLN A 86 -9.89 -7.94 -7.61
N ALA A 87 -9.75 -9.28 -7.72
CA ALA A 87 -10.81 -10.21 -7.34
C ALA A 87 -11.05 -10.18 -5.81
N TYR A 88 -9.99 -10.13 -5.00
CA TYR A 88 -10.07 -9.98 -3.55
C TYR A 88 -10.89 -8.74 -3.16
N ALA A 89 -10.58 -7.58 -3.76
CA ALA A 89 -11.27 -6.33 -3.47
C ALA A 89 -12.76 -6.41 -3.87
N ALA A 90 -13.09 -7.04 -5.00
CA ALA A 90 -14.47 -7.27 -5.40
C ALA A 90 -15.22 -8.18 -4.41
N ALA A 91 -14.57 -9.26 -3.96
CA ALA A 91 -15.10 -10.18 -2.96
C ALA A 91 -15.37 -9.49 -1.61
N CYS A 92 -14.41 -8.73 -1.09
CA CYS A 92 -14.61 -7.92 0.12
C CYS A 92 -15.69 -6.85 -0.04
N ALA A 93 -15.78 -6.21 -1.21
CA ALA A 93 -16.80 -5.19 -1.46
C ALA A 93 -18.23 -5.75 -1.36
N LEU A 94 -18.45 -7.01 -1.79
CA LEU A 94 -19.74 -7.68 -1.61
C LEU A 94 -20.09 -7.83 -0.13
N HIS A 95 -19.15 -8.37 0.66
CA HIS A 95 -19.32 -8.49 2.11
C HIS A 95 -19.64 -7.13 2.76
N PHE A 96 -18.87 -6.08 2.45
CA PHE A 96 -19.10 -4.75 3.03
C PHE A 96 -20.42 -4.13 2.58
N ALA A 97 -20.86 -4.36 1.34
CA ALA A 97 -22.17 -3.91 0.87
C ALA A 97 -23.30 -4.59 1.64
N GLU A 98 -23.19 -5.88 1.94
CA GLU A 98 -24.16 -6.61 2.76
C GLU A 98 -24.21 -6.08 4.19
N GLN A 99 -23.06 -5.85 4.82
CA GLN A 99 -22.99 -5.26 6.16
C GLN A 99 -23.61 -3.86 6.18
N ALA A 100 -23.28 -3.01 5.20
CA ALA A 100 -23.84 -1.67 5.10
C ALA A 100 -25.36 -1.68 4.89
N LEU A 101 -25.87 -2.58 4.03
CA LEU A 101 -27.31 -2.75 3.84
C LEU A 101 -28.01 -3.25 5.11
N ALA A 102 -27.36 -4.12 5.89
CA ALA A 102 -27.90 -4.61 7.15
C ALA A 102 -28.05 -3.47 8.18
N GLU A 103 -27.03 -2.62 8.34
CA GLU A 103 -27.08 -1.43 9.21
C GLU A 103 -28.21 -0.48 8.80
N VAL A 104 -28.32 -0.17 7.50
CA VAL A 104 -29.38 0.70 6.97
C VAL A 104 -30.76 0.10 7.21
N ARG A 105 -30.95 -1.21 7.01
CA ARG A 105 -32.22 -1.91 7.26
C ARG A 105 -32.63 -1.93 8.73
N GLN A 106 -31.67 -1.89 9.65
CA GLN A 106 -31.90 -1.74 11.09
C GLN A 106 -32.17 -0.28 11.49
N GLY A 107 -32.07 0.67 10.55
CA GLY A 107 -32.26 2.09 10.82
C GLY A 107 -31.01 2.80 11.34
N HIS A 108 -29.85 2.12 11.41
CA HIS A 108 -28.58 2.70 11.84
C HIS A 108 -27.95 3.53 10.72
N THR A 109 -28.41 4.77 10.57
CA THR A 109 -27.96 5.68 9.49
C THR A 109 -27.07 6.82 9.96
N ARG A 110 -26.70 6.86 11.24
CA ARG A 110 -25.79 7.88 11.79
C ARG A 110 -24.36 7.62 11.30
N THR A 111 -23.80 8.55 10.52
CA THR A 111 -22.47 8.45 9.92
C THR A 111 -21.41 9.36 10.55
N TRP A 112 -21.77 10.13 11.58
CA TRP A 112 -20.87 11.07 12.27
C TRP A 112 -20.96 10.94 13.79
N SER A 113 -19.80 10.99 14.44
CA SER A 113 -19.68 11.13 15.89
C SER A 113 -18.92 12.43 16.20
N PRO A 114 -19.49 13.34 17.01
CA PRO A 114 -18.80 14.58 17.38
C PRO A 114 -17.54 14.26 18.20
N PHE A 115 -16.50 15.06 18.02
CA PHE A 115 -15.27 15.00 18.80
C PHE A 115 -14.79 16.41 19.14
N THR A 116 -13.97 16.52 20.18
CA THR A 116 -13.29 17.77 20.56
C THR A 116 -11.82 17.64 20.22
N VAL A 117 -11.25 18.66 19.57
CA VAL A 117 -9.81 18.68 19.28
C VAL A 117 -9.06 18.90 20.61
N PRO A 118 -8.17 17.99 21.01
CA PRO A 118 -7.38 18.16 22.22
C PRO A 118 -6.34 19.26 22.06
N ASP A 119 -5.98 19.94 23.15
CA ASP A 119 -4.90 20.94 23.13
C ASP A 119 -3.54 20.28 22.85
N GLU A 120 -3.27 19.12 23.46
CA GLU A 120 -2.05 18.33 23.31
C GLU A 120 -2.42 16.86 23.05
N ALA A 121 -1.91 16.26 21.96
CA ALA A 121 -2.11 14.84 21.67
C ALA A 121 -1.12 14.30 20.64
N ILE A 122 -1.02 12.97 20.58
CA ILE A 122 -0.38 12.24 19.47
C ILE A 122 -1.41 11.32 18.81
N GLY A 123 -1.26 11.09 17.51
CA GLY A 123 -2.09 10.17 16.76
C GLY A 123 -1.31 9.50 15.64
N CYS A 124 -1.60 8.22 15.41
CA CYS A 124 -1.10 7.50 14.24
C CYS A 124 -2.25 6.78 13.54
N GLY A 125 -2.33 6.95 12.22
CA GLY A 125 -3.30 6.27 11.36
C GLY A 125 -2.57 5.29 10.46
N PHE A 126 -2.97 4.02 10.48
CA PHE A 126 -2.46 2.99 9.60
C PHE A 126 -3.52 2.62 8.57
N THR A 127 -3.09 2.49 7.32
CA THR A 127 -3.93 1.97 6.25
C THR A 127 -3.08 1.22 5.23
N GLU A 128 -3.71 0.26 4.55
CA GLU A 128 -3.13 -0.35 3.37
C GLU A 128 -3.57 0.46 2.14
N ALA A 129 -2.66 1.29 1.64
CA ALA A 129 -2.85 1.96 0.36
C ALA A 129 -2.81 0.95 -0.79
N VAL A 130 -3.19 1.38 -2.00
CA VAL A 130 -3.15 0.53 -3.21
C VAL A 130 -1.77 -0.14 -3.40
N ARG A 131 -0.71 0.57 -3.03
CA ARG A 131 0.70 0.16 -3.20
C ARG A 131 1.34 -0.41 -1.93
N GLY A 132 0.60 -0.58 -0.83
CA GLY A 132 1.12 -1.16 0.42
C GLY A 132 0.94 -0.28 1.65
N VAL A 133 1.83 -0.46 2.64
CA VAL A 133 1.81 0.24 3.92
C VAL A 133 1.76 1.77 3.77
N LEU A 134 0.83 2.40 4.49
CA LEU A 134 0.75 3.84 4.65
C LEU A 134 0.49 4.15 6.14
N SER A 135 1.39 4.92 6.75
CA SER A 135 1.18 5.45 8.10
C SER A 135 1.19 6.97 8.09
N HIS A 136 0.25 7.57 8.82
CA HIS A 136 0.23 9.01 9.08
C HIS A 136 0.51 9.24 10.55
N HIS A 137 1.55 10.01 10.88
CA HIS A 137 1.92 10.34 12.26
C HIS A 137 1.68 11.81 12.52
N MET A 138 0.83 12.14 13.49
CA MET A 138 0.42 13.49 13.84
C MET A 138 0.71 13.81 15.31
N VAL A 139 1.19 15.03 15.57
CA VAL A 139 1.32 15.61 16.90
C VAL A 139 0.52 16.90 16.93
N ILE A 140 -0.34 17.05 17.92
CA ILE A 140 -1.13 18.26 18.19
C ILE A 140 -0.51 18.97 19.39
N ARG A 141 -0.28 20.28 19.26
CA ARG A 141 0.10 21.19 20.35
C ARG A 141 -0.69 22.49 20.27
N ASN A 142 -1.16 23.01 21.41
CA ASN A 142 -2.08 24.15 21.50
C ASN A 142 -3.24 24.09 20.48
N GLY A 143 -3.84 22.91 20.30
CA GLY A 143 -4.95 22.69 19.37
C GLY A 143 -4.57 22.80 17.88
N LYS A 144 -3.28 22.79 17.54
CA LYS A 144 -2.75 22.90 16.17
C LYS A 144 -1.84 21.73 15.83
N ILE A 145 -1.72 21.41 14.55
CA ILE A 145 -0.74 20.43 14.05
C ILE A 145 0.66 20.98 14.30
N ALA A 146 1.39 20.34 15.22
CA ALA A 146 2.79 20.64 15.50
C ALA A 146 3.75 19.77 14.67
N ASN A 147 3.32 18.57 14.29
CA ASN A 147 4.08 17.69 13.42
C ASN A 147 3.13 16.78 12.62
N TYR A 148 3.40 16.57 11.34
CA TYR A 148 2.62 15.65 10.50
C TYR A 148 3.51 14.99 9.46
N HIS A 149 3.68 13.68 9.55
CA HIS A 149 4.53 12.91 8.64
C HIS A 149 3.78 11.68 8.10
N PRO A 150 3.38 11.70 6.82
CA PRO A 150 2.92 10.52 6.14
C PRO A 150 4.12 9.71 5.61
N TYR A 151 4.09 8.40 5.81
CA TYR A 151 5.01 7.44 5.18
C TYR A 151 4.22 6.50 4.26
N PRO A 152 3.96 6.91 3.00
CA PRO A 152 3.37 6.03 1.98
C PRO A 152 4.25 4.85 1.61
N PRO A 153 3.79 3.96 0.71
CA PRO A 153 4.54 2.78 0.28
C PRO A 153 5.79 3.11 -0.54
N THR A 154 5.67 4.06 -1.48
CA THR A 154 6.76 4.36 -2.41
C THR A 154 8.02 4.88 -1.71
N PRO A 155 7.98 5.68 -0.64
CA PRO A 155 9.17 5.97 0.17
C PRO A 155 9.94 4.76 0.68
N TRP A 156 9.26 3.65 1.01
CA TRP A 156 9.92 2.39 1.37
C TRP A 156 10.58 1.77 0.14
N ASN A 157 9.79 1.52 -0.91
CA ASN A 157 10.24 0.80 -2.09
C ASN A 157 11.32 1.55 -2.89
N ALA A 158 11.17 2.87 -3.02
CA ALA A 158 12.08 3.77 -3.73
C ALA A 158 13.12 4.41 -2.81
N SER A 159 13.30 3.89 -1.60
CA SER A 159 14.34 4.37 -0.70
C SER A 159 15.72 4.24 -1.36
N VAL A 160 16.61 5.16 -1.02
CA VAL A 160 18.03 5.07 -1.39
C VAL A 160 18.79 4.30 -0.31
N ARG A 161 20.07 4.04 -0.56
CA ARG A 161 21.00 3.55 0.47
C ARG A 161 20.88 4.34 1.77
N ASP A 162 20.75 3.61 2.88
CA ASP A 162 20.74 4.21 4.21
C ASP A 162 22.16 4.51 4.72
N VAL A 163 22.26 4.93 5.98
CA VAL A 163 23.51 5.25 6.69
C VAL A 163 24.46 4.03 6.80
N HIS A 164 23.95 2.81 6.67
CA HIS A 164 24.75 1.58 6.69
C HIS A 164 25.12 1.10 5.27
N GLY A 165 24.68 1.82 4.23
CA GLY A 165 24.91 1.47 2.84
C GLY A 165 23.92 0.45 2.28
N THR A 166 22.91 0.03 3.04
CA THR A 166 21.92 -0.97 2.61
C THR A 166 21.02 -0.37 1.53
N PRO A 167 21.00 -0.92 0.30
CA PRO A 167 20.19 -0.41 -0.80
C PRO A 167 18.69 -0.53 -0.49
N GLY A 168 17.90 0.35 -1.10
CA GLY A 168 16.44 0.21 -1.05
C GLY A 168 15.91 -0.84 -2.04
N PRO A 169 14.62 -1.22 -1.92
CA PRO A 169 14.04 -2.31 -2.73
C PRO A 169 14.16 -2.13 -4.25
N TYR A 170 14.06 -0.90 -4.78
CA TYR A 170 14.24 -0.68 -6.22
C TYR A 170 15.68 -0.93 -6.67
N GLU A 171 16.65 -0.42 -5.91
CA GLU A 171 18.07 -0.60 -6.23
C GLU A 171 18.44 -2.08 -6.14
N ASP A 172 18.05 -2.73 -5.05
CA ASP A 172 18.31 -4.16 -4.82
C ASP A 172 17.66 -5.04 -5.90
N ALA A 173 16.37 -4.83 -6.19
CA ALA A 173 15.67 -5.63 -7.18
C ALA A 173 16.26 -5.46 -8.60
N VAL A 174 16.69 -4.25 -8.97
CA VAL A 174 17.31 -4.02 -10.29
C VAL A 174 18.70 -4.64 -10.37
N GLN A 175 19.50 -4.55 -9.32
CA GLN A 175 20.82 -5.20 -9.25
C GLN A 175 20.71 -6.73 -9.40
N ASN A 176 19.60 -7.31 -8.93
CA ASN A 176 19.32 -8.74 -8.98
C ASN A 176 18.57 -9.20 -10.25
N THR A 177 18.31 -8.30 -11.22
CA THR A 177 17.59 -8.64 -12.46
C THR A 177 18.56 -9.00 -13.59
N PRO A 178 18.56 -10.26 -14.08
CA PRO A 178 19.27 -10.61 -15.31
C PRO A 178 18.62 -9.96 -16.53
N ILE A 179 19.44 -9.61 -17.52
CA ILE A 179 18.99 -9.02 -18.78
C ILE A 179 18.66 -10.14 -19.77
N PHE A 180 17.39 -10.25 -20.14
CA PHE A 180 16.88 -11.15 -21.17
C PHE A 180 16.68 -10.43 -22.51
N GLU A 181 16.75 -9.10 -22.52
CA GLU A 181 16.69 -8.30 -23.74
C GLU A 181 17.84 -8.66 -24.71
N GLU A 182 17.48 -9.01 -25.94
CA GLU A 182 18.43 -9.40 -26.99
C GLU A 182 18.91 -8.22 -27.86
N ASN A 183 18.51 -6.99 -27.53
CA ASN A 183 18.94 -5.80 -28.28
C ASN A 183 20.42 -5.49 -27.98
N PRO A 184 21.20 -5.09 -29.01
CA PRO A 184 22.57 -4.64 -28.80
C PRO A 184 22.61 -3.33 -28.00
N PRO A 185 23.77 -2.97 -27.42
CA PRO A 185 23.92 -1.78 -26.57
C PRO A 185 23.40 -0.48 -27.19
N GLU A 186 23.50 -0.32 -28.52
CA GLU A 186 23.06 0.87 -29.25
C GLU A 186 21.55 1.03 -29.33
N SER A 187 20.79 -0.06 -29.16
CA SER A 187 19.32 -0.07 -29.18
C SER A 187 18.71 -0.65 -27.89
N PHE A 188 19.52 -0.76 -26.84
CA PHE A 188 19.13 -1.27 -25.53
C PHE A 188 18.07 -0.39 -24.88
N LYS A 189 16.95 -0.99 -24.51
CA LYS A 189 15.80 -0.32 -23.88
C LYS A 189 15.75 -0.53 -22.37
N GLY A 190 16.44 -1.55 -21.85
CA GLY A 190 16.39 -1.94 -20.45
C GLY A 190 15.02 -2.49 -20.04
N ILE A 191 14.35 -3.26 -20.89
CA ILE A 191 12.97 -3.68 -20.67
C ILE A 191 12.80 -4.51 -19.39
N ASP A 192 13.79 -5.32 -19.02
CA ASP A 192 13.73 -6.16 -17.82
C ASP A 192 13.88 -5.35 -16.54
N ILE A 193 14.75 -4.33 -16.55
CA ILE A 193 14.88 -3.33 -15.49
C ILE A 193 13.56 -2.58 -15.35
N MET A 194 13.02 -2.12 -16.48
CA MET A 194 11.76 -1.39 -16.57
C MET A 194 10.55 -2.20 -16.07
N ARG A 195 10.49 -3.50 -16.35
CA ARG A 195 9.48 -4.44 -15.84
C ARG A 195 9.61 -4.62 -14.32
N THR A 196 10.85 -4.77 -13.85
CA THR A 196 11.15 -4.93 -12.43
C THR A 196 10.66 -3.74 -11.62
N VAL A 197 11.06 -2.51 -12.00
CA VAL A 197 10.65 -1.29 -11.28
C VAL A 197 9.14 -1.07 -11.38
N ARG A 198 8.52 -1.26 -12.56
CA ARG A 198 7.07 -1.10 -12.75
C ARG A 198 6.24 -2.09 -11.93
N SER A 199 6.76 -3.28 -11.65
CA SER A 199 6.02 -4.27 -10.86
C SER A 199 5.73 -3.80 -9.42
N PHE A 200 6.51 -2.86 -8.89
CA PHE A 200 6.25 -2.20 -7.60
C PHE A 200 5.24 -1.05 -7.69
N ASP A 201 4.75 -0.70 -8.89
CA ASP A 201 3.83 0.42 -9.15
C ASP A 201 4.35 1.75 -8.56
N PRO A 202 5.43 2.35 -9.09
CA PRO A 202 6.01 3.57 -8.53
C PRO A 202 5.06 4.78 -8.57
N CYS A 203 4.82 5.40 -7.41
CA CYS A 203 4.13 6.70 -7.29
C CYS A 203 5.11 7.74 -6.73
N LEU A 204 5.86 8.42 -7.60
CA LEU A 204 6.85 9.40 -7.15
C LEU A 204 6.28 10.61 -6.38
N PRO A 205 5.05 11.12 -6.66
CA PRO A 205 4.42 12.11 -5.78
C PRO A 205 4.18 11.58 -4.36
N CYS A 206 3.91 10.29 -4.22
CA CYS A 206 3.83 9.63 -2.90
C CYS A 206 5.24 9.47 -2.28
N GLY A 207 6.24 9.18 -3.13
CA GLY A 207 7.66 9.02 -2.79
C GLY A 207 8.31 10.27 -2.20
N VAL A 208 7.92 11.44 -2.68
CA VAL A 208 8.39 12.74 -2.19
C VAL A 208 7.18 13.66 -2.04
N HIS A 209 6.68 13.76 -0.82
CA HIS A 209 5.51 14.59 -0.47
C HIS A 209 5.90 15.97 0.09
N MET A 210 7.20 16.25 0.22
CA MET A 210 7.75 17.56 0.56
C MET A 210 8.95 17.86 -0.33
N TYR A 211 8.85 18.92 -1.13
CA TYR A 211 9.95 19.46 -1.93
C TYR A 211 10.03 20.97 -1.67
N LEU A 212 11.11 21.40 -1.02
CA LEU A 212 11.27 22.80 -0.59
C LEU A 212 11.94 23.69 -1.65
N GLY A 213 12.37 23.12 -2.78
CA GLY A 213 13.19 23.84 -3.78
C GLY A 213 14.41 24.55 -3.14
N PRO A 214 15.04 25.49 -3.85
CA PRO A 214 15.98 26.41 -3.22
C PRO A 214 15.21 27.43 -2.36
N GLY A 215 14.93 27.05 -1.11
CA GLY A 215 14.82 27.97 0.03
C GLY A 215 13.72 29.04 0.01
N ARG A 216 12.46 28.69 -0.29
CA ARG A 216 11.34 29.57 0.10
C ARG A 216 10.54 28.98 1.26
N GLU A 217 10.49 29.74 2.34
CA GLU A 217 9.49 29.54 3.40
C GLU A 217 8.10 29.74 2.79
N LEU A 218 7.35 28.65 2.65
CA LEU A 218 5.98 28.66 2.15
C LEU A 218 5.03 28.70 3.34
N ARG A 219 4.67 29.91 3.79
CA ARG A 219 3.54 30.10 4.70
C ARG A 219 2.24 29.97 3.91
N VAL A 220 1.78 28.74 3.70
CA VAL A 220 0.47 28.48 3.09
C VAL A 220 -0.56 28.29 4.21
N VAL A 221 -1.41 29.29 4.38
CA VAL A 221 -2.58 29.22 5.28
C VAL A 221 -3.75 28.70 4.44
N HIS A 222 -4.10 27.44 4.61
CA HIS A 222 -5.36 26.92 4.06
C HIS A 222 -6.49 27.31 4.99
N SER A 223 -7.39 28.19 4.55
CA SER A 223 -8.69 28.36 5.19
C SER A 223 -9.60 27.20 4.76
N PRO A 224 -10.39 26.61 5.68
CA PRO A 224 -11.47 25.70 5.28
C PRO A 224 -12.42 26.42 4.32
N HIS A 225 -12.75 25.79 3.20
CA HIS A 225 -13.65 26.33 2.16
C HIS A 225 -15.04 26.75 2.69
N ALA A 226 -15.39 26.38 3.93
CA ALA A 226 -16.66 26.67 4.58
C ALA A 226 -16.82 28.10 5.15
N PHE A 227 -15.76 28.93 5.16
CA PHE A 227 -15.80 30.29 5.74
C PHE A 227 -15.40 31.42 4.77
N GLY A 228 -15.43 31.17 3.46
CA GLY A 228 -15.34 32.21 2.44
C GLY A 228 -16.64 33.01 2.34
N GLY A 229 -16.94 33.78 3.39
CA GLY A 229 -18.14 34.62 3.48
C GLY A 229 -18.17 35.68 2.38
N THR A 230 -19.30 35.71 1.68
CA THR A 230 -19.84 36.87 0.97
C THR A 230 -19.74 38.14 1.82
N GLY A 231 -19.23 39.24 1.26
CA GLY A 231 -19.51 40.58 1.78
C GLY A 231 -18.52 41.66 1.40
N GLY A 232 -18.99 42.62 0.59
CA GLY A 232 -18.48 44.01 0.53
C GLY A 232 -17.52 44.32 -0.59
#